data_AF-A0AAD6TLM1-F1
#
_entry.id   AF-A0AAD6TLM1-F1
#
_cell.length_a   1.000
_cell.length_b   1.000
_cell.length_c   1.000
_cell.angle_alpha   90.00
_cell.angle_beta   90.00
_cell.angle_gamma   90.00
#
_symmetry.space_group_name_H-M   'P 1'
#
loop_
_entity.id
_entity.type
_entity.pdbx_description
1 polymer ?
#
loop_
_entity_poly.entity_id
_entity_poly.type
_entity_poly.pdbx_seq_one_letter_code
_entity_poly.pdbx_strand_id
1 'polypeptide(L)'
;MSFIAEGRLWREKIVVDALHTADVQPAPAYAPKILEAFASHESPLPGSPSDSEILQNNRKQLKALPPMVSRHLEIMAFDSPPDARNLKDVPSAAEFLAAAEDLFRAILDAFRRRVLHRDISVKNILVADNQFIMVDWEIGRRFQEPSSAADRGTVTGTLDTMSAASLANKDPLPHDDIESAVYVLLKVLTQTFVPPVDQQHKWAATLREYFWDNPDVDPSTVRNIRLSMWGGRNLENSTIDTTVQIFRSAGHATRAQLVLSLLSLPLPIQRNLIDSSDYETILSSLEGLVEQAVAAVRSVDASSLIWSSAKVVDAGQ
;
A
#
# COMPACT_ATOMS: atom_id res chain seq x y z
N MET A 1 18.52 -26.03 4.15
CA MET A 1 19.07 -24.66 4.18
C MET A 1 18.09 -23.80 4.95
N SER A 2 18.34 -23.61 6.24
CA SER A 2 17.50 -22.88 7.17
C SER A 2 18.07 -21.48 7.37
N PHE A 3 17.54 -20.51 6.63
CA PHE A 3 17.74 -19.08 6.87
C PHE A 3 16.40 -18.35 7.09
N ILE A 4 15.36 -19.11 7.47
CA ILE A 4 14.20 -18.57 8.17
C ILE A 4 14.62 -18.47 9.65
N ALA A 5 15.62 -17.64 9.94
CA ALA A 5 16.24 -17.53 11.25
C ALA A 5 15.72 -16.27 11.92
N GLU A 6 14.80 -16.44 12.88
CA GLU A 6 14.45 -15.55 14.01
C GLU A 6 13.89 -14.16 13.69
N GLY A 7 14.25 -13.55 12.56
CA GLY A 7 13.93 -12.18 12.13
C GLY A 7 12.50 -11.96 11.62
N ARG A 8 11.91 -12.95 10.94
CA ARG A 8 10.56 -12.84 10.36
C ARG A 8 9.47 -12.95 11.42
N LEU A 9 9.61 -13.93 12.32
CA LEU A 9 8.66 -14.20 13.40
C LEU A 9 8.47 -13.02 14.36
N TRP A 10 9.51 -12.22 14.65
CA TRP A 10 9.37 -11.10 15.60
C TRP A 10 8.65 -9.88 15.01
N ARG A 11 8.82 -9.60 13.71
CA ARG A 11 8.17 -8.44 13.05
C ARG A 11 6.70 -8.71 12.79
N GLU A 12 6.38 -9.93 12.36
CA GLU A 12 5.00 -10.41 12.27
C GLU A 12 4.34 -10.41 13.65
N LYS A 13 5.07 -10.85 14.69
CA LYS A 13 4.63 -10.73 16.09
C LYS A 13 4.42 -9.28 16.51
N ILE A 14 5.20 -8.30 16.05
CA ILE A 14 4.97 -6.88 16.36
C ILE A 14 3.64 -6.38 15.78
N VAL A 15 3.31 -6.77 14.55
CA VAL A 15 2.04 -6.40 13.93
C VAL A 15 0.90 -7.13 14.64
N VAL A 16 1.01 -8.45 14.86
CA VAL A 16 0.04 -9.23 15.63
C VAL A 16 -0.15 -8.65 17.04
N ASP A 17 0.92 -8.40 17.77
CA ASP A 17 0.90 -7.79 19.11
C ASP A 17 0.30 -6.38 19.05
N ALA A 18 0.62 -5.56 18.04
CA ALA A 18 0.04 -4.21 17.89
C ALA A 18 -1.46 -4.25 17.56
N LEU A 19 -1.90 -5.25 16.80
CA LEU A 19 -3.33 -5.52 16.58
C LEU A 19 -4.05 -6.01 17.84
N HIS A 20 -3.31 -6.53 18.83
CA HIS A 20 -3.85 -7.13 20.04
C HIS A 20 -3.64 -6.30 21.32
N THR A 21 -2.69 -5.37 21.36
CA THR A 21 -2.49 -4.49 22.52
C THR A 21 -3.65 -3.50 22.62
N ALA A 22 -4.44 -3.72 23.68
CA ALA A 22 -5.72 -3.10 23.96
C ALA A 22 -5.59 -1.63 24.38
N ASP A 23 -5.81 -0.71 23.43
CA ASP A 23 -6.41 0.61 23.70
C ASP A 23 -7.34 1.08 22.55
N VAL A 24 -7.41 0.36 21.43
CA VAL A 24 -8.26 0.69 20.28
C VAL A 24 -9.21 -0.49 20.00
N GLN A 25 -10.46 -0.36 20.45
CA GLN A 25 -11.53 -1.33 20.24
C GLN A 25 -12.33 -1.02 18.96
N PRO A 26 -12.83 -2.02 18.20
CA PRO A 26 -12.64 -3.46 18.39
C PRO A 26 -11.50 -4.05 17.53
N ALA A 27 -11.00 -5.21 17.97
CA ALA A 27 -10.06 -6.03 17.22
C ALA A 27 -10.67 -6.48 15.86
N PRO A 28 -9.87 -6.53 14.79
CA PRO A 28 -10.36 -6.84 13.46
C PRO A 28 -10.66 -8.35 13.24
N ALA A 29 -11.51 -8.64 12.25
CA ALA A 29 -12.22 -9.93 12.09
C ALA A 29 -11.38 -11.18 11.76
N TYR A 30 -10.12 -11.02 11.40
CA TYR A 30 -9.24 -12.12 10.97
C TYR A 30 -8.46 -12.76 12.14
N ALA A 31 -8.56 -12.20 13.36
CA ALA A 31 -7.79 -12.65 14.53
C ALA A 31 -7.87 -14.17 14.83
N PRO A 32 -9.02 -14.87 14.75
CA PRO A 32 -9.08 -16.28 15.15
C PRO A 32 -8.29 -17.23 14.24
N LYS A 33 -8.32 -17.01 12.91
CA LYS A 33 -7.62 -17.87 11.94
C LYS A 33 -6.11 -17.65 11.96
N ILE A 34 -5.69 -16.40 12.11
CA ILE A 34 -4.28 -16.04 12.27
C ILE A 34 -3.72 -16.64 13.56
N LEU A 35 -4.46 -16.60 14.67
CA LEU A 35 -4.07 -17.24 15.93
C LEU A 35 -3.99 -18.78 15.84
N GLU A 36 -4.90 -19.44 15.12
CA GLU A 36 -4.79 -20.89 14.86
C GLU A 36 -3.53 -21.23 14.05
N ALA A 37 -3.20 -20.42 13.04
CA ALA A 37 -1.98 -20.60 12.25
C ALA A 37 -0.71 -20.43 13.09
N PHE A 38 -0.62 -19.38 13.92
CA PHE A 38 0.52 -19.17 14.83
C PHE A 38 0.62 -20.24 15.94
N ALA A 39 -0.51 -20.63 16.55
CA ALA A 39 -0.53 -21.68 17.58
C ALA A 39 -0.14 -23.06 17.02
N SER A 40 -0.36 -23.31 15.72
CA SER A 40 0.08 -24.53 15.03
C SER A 40 1.60 -24.58 14.75
N HIS A 41 2.30 -23.46 14.93
CA HIS A 41 3.72 -23.30 14.61
C HIS A 41 4.64 -23.13 15.83
N GLU A 42 4.12 -23.24 17.07
CA GLU A 42 4.97 -23.12 18.24
C GLU A 42 5.87 -24.35 18.45
N SER A 43 7.17 -24.13 18.22
CA SER A 43 8.22 -24.75 19.00
C SER A 43 8.35 -23.94 20.31
N PRO A 44 8.24 -24.55 21.50
CA PRO A 44 8.08 -23.82 22.75
C PRO A 44 9.39 -23.15 23.18
N LEU A 45 9.34 -21.86 23.50
CA LEU A 45 10.36 -21.21 24.34
C LEU A 45 9.97 -21.35 25.82
N PRO A 46 10.93 -21.62 26.72
CA PRO A 46 10.64 -21.86 28.12
C PRO A 46 10.47 -20.54 28.89
N GLY A 47 9.34 -20.38 29.59
CA GLY A 47 9.20 -19.40 30.68
C GLY A 47 8.00 -18.45 30.66
N SER A 48 7.08 -18.56 29.70
CA SER A 48 5.87 -17.72 29.65
C SER A 48 4.70 -18.36 30.44
N PRO A 49 3.82 -17.54 31.07
CA PRO A 49 2.62 -18.04 31.75
C PRO A 49 1.74 -18.83 30.78
N SER A 50 1.09 -19.91 31.25
CA SER A 50 0.40 -20.86 30.38
C SER A 50 -0.67 -20.20 29.51
N ASP A 51 -0.49 -20.30 28.19
CA ASP A 51 -1.30 -19.64 27.15
C ASP A 51 -2.80 -19.98 27.21
N SER A 52 -3.16 -21.07 27.91
CA SER A 52 -4.55 -21.48 28.14
C SER A 52 -5.37 -20.48 28.96
N GLU A 53 -4.77 -19.73 29.88
CA GLU A 53 -5.49 -18.75 30.71
C GLU A 53 -5.76 -17.44 29.95
N ILE A 54 -4.81 -17.02 29.10
CA ILE A 54 -4.94 -15.83 28.24
C ILE A 54 -6.06 -16.07 27.20
N LEU A 55 -6.08 -17.26 26.58
CA LEU A 55 -7.09 -17.65 25.59
C LEU A 55 -8.51 -17.76 26.19
N GLN A 56 -8.67 -18.25 27.42
CA GLN A 56 -9.99 -18.35 28.07
C GLN A 56 -10.58 -17.00 28.48
N ASN A 57 -9.73 -16.06 28.93
CA ASN A 57 -10.19 -14.72 29.30
C ASN A 57 -10.64 -13.90 28.08
N ASN A 58 -9.94 -14.05 26.94
CA ASN A 58 -10.28 -13.36 25.69
C ASN A 58 -11.62 -13.84 25.08
N ARG A 59 -11.95 -15.14 25.20
CA ARG A 59 -13.23 -15.71 24.71
C ARG A 59 -14.48 -15.14 25.40
N LYS A 60 -14.38 -14.75 26.67
CA LYS A 60 -15.52 -14.15 27.40
C LYS A 60 -15.77 -12.69 26.99
N GLN A 61 -14.72 -11.95 26.62
CA GLN A 61 -14.84 -10.57 26.14
C GLN A 61 -15.37 -10.47 24.70
N LEU A 62 -15.09 -11.47 23.85
CA LEU A 62 -15.54 -11.53 22.46
C LEU A 62 -17.07 -11.61 22.26
N LYS A 63 -17.85 -12.03 23.27
CA LYS A 63 -19.32 -12.15 23.17
C LYS A 63 -20.09 -10.82 23.32
N ALA A 64 -19.42 -9.72 23.64
CA ALA A 64 -20.05 -8.43 23.94
C ALA A 64 -19.86 -7.36 22.83
N LEU A 65 -19.25 -7.70 21.70
CA LEU A 65 -18.90 -6.74 20.65
C LEU A 65 -19.97 -6.63 19.55
N PRO A 66 -20.16 -5.44 18.94
CA PRO A 66 -21.03 -5.27 17.78
C PRO A 66 -20.57 -6.14 16.59
N PRO A 67 -21.48 -6.47 15.65
CA PRO A 67 -21.17 -7.36 14.53
C PRO A 67 -20.06 -6.78 13.65
N MET A 68 -19.05 -7.62 13.43
CA MET A 68 -17.76 -7.31 12.81
C MET A 68 -17.87 -7.10 11.31
N VAL A 69 -17.01 -6.25 10.75
CA VAL A 69 -16.83 -6.13 9.30
C VAL A 69 -15.44 -6.66 8.95
N SER A 70 -15.35 -7.82 8.29
CA SER A 70 -14.09 -8.38 7.79
C SER A 70 -13.55 -7.49 6.68
N ARG A 71 -12.62 -6.61 7.04
CA ARG A 71 -12.03 -5.65 6.12
C ARG A 71 -10.53 -5.56 6.40
N HIS A 72 -9.74 -6.04 5.44
CA HIS A 72 -8.51 -5.40 4.95
C HIS A 72 -7.15 -5.67 5.59
N LEU A 73 -7.00 -6.64 6.49
CA LEU A 73 -5.64 -6.94 6.99
C LEU A 73 -5.43 -8.41 7.32
N GLU A 74 -5.10 -9.21 6.31
CA GLU A 74 -4.59 -10.55 6.56
C GLU A 74 -3.07 -10.43 6.65
N ILE A 75 -2.51 -10.50 7.87
CA ILE A 75 -1.07 -10.71 8.06
C ILE A 75 -0.80 -12.14 7.61
N MET A 76 -0.58 -12.32 6.31
CA MET A 76 -0.30 -13.63 5.74
C MET A 76 1.17 -13.93 5.91
N ALA A 77 1.47 -14.69 6.96
CA ALA A 77 2.78 -15.29 7.15
C ALA A 77 2.99 -16.54 6.26
N PHE A 78 1.93 -17.14 5.72
CA PHE A 78 2.01 -18.42 5.00
C PHE A 78 0.96 -18.52 3.88
N ASP A 79 1.43 -18.68 2.64
CA ASP A 79 0.74 -18.92 1.36
C ASP A 79 -0.46 -18.03 1.02
N SER A 80 -0.32 -17.19 -0.01
CA SER A 80 -1.44 -16.45 -0.60
C SER A 80 -2.59 -17.39 -0.98
N PRO A 81 -3.87 -16.96 -0.87
CA PRO A 81 -4.99 -17.75 -1.32
C PRO A 81 -4.75 -18.27 -2.74
N PRO A 82 -5.15 -19.50 -3.09
CA PRO A 82 -4.86 -20.09 -4.41
C PRO A 82 -5.37 -19.25 -5.60
N ASP A 83 -6.36 -18.40 -5.37
CA ASP A 83 -6.98 -17.50 -6.33
C ASP A 83 -6.48 -16.04 -6.22
N ALA A 84 -5.49 -15.77 -5.36
CA ALA A 84 -4.95 -14.44 -5.17
C ALA A 84 -4.26 -13.91 -6.43
N ARG A 85 -4.58 -12.66 -6.77
CA ARG A 85 -4.07 -11.96 -7.96
C ARG A 85 -3.46 -10.64 -7.54
N ASN A 86 -2.41 -10.20 -8.24
CA ASN A 86 -1.94 -8.83 -8.05
C ASN A 86 -2.98 -7.83 -8.56
N LEU A 87 -2.93 -6.60 -8.06
CA LEU A 87 -3.83 -5.54 -8.49
C LEU A 87 -3.83 -5.28 -10.01
N LYS A 88 -2.70 -5.49 -10.70
CA LYS A 88 -2.61 -5.37 -12.17
C LYS A 88 -3.32 -6.49 -12.95
N ASP A 89 -3.57 -7.62 -12.29
CA ASP A 89 -4.10 -8.84 -12.89
C ASP A 89 -5.61 -9.01 -12.62
N VAL A 90 -6.25 -8.02 -11.97
CA VAL A 90 -7.70 -8.05 -11.72
C VAL A 90 -8.49 -7.96 -13.05
N PRO A 91 -9.60 -8.70 -13.17
CA PRO A 91 -10.34 -8.85 -14.42
C PRO A 91 -11.17 -7.62 -14.81
N SER A 92 -11.42 -6.68 -13.89
CA SER A 92 -12.33 -5.56 -14.15
C SER A 92 -11.92 -4.24 -13.49
N ALA A 93 -12.34 -3.14 -14.10
CA ALA A 93 -12.23 -1.80 -13.53
C ALA A 93 -12.92 -1.68 -12.16
N ALA A 94 -14.08 -2.30 -11.99
CA ALA A 94 -14.83 -2.23 -10.73
C ALA A 94 -14.04 -2.87 -9.58
N GLU A 95 -13.43 -4.03 -9.84
CA GLU A 95 -12.59 -4.72 -8.86
C GLU A 95 -11.31 -3.93 -8.56
N PHE A 96 -10.67 -3.35 -9.58
CA PHE A 96 -9.53 -2.45 -9.40
C PHE A 96 -9.87 -1.24 -8.52
N LEU A 97 -10.99 -0.55 -8.79
CA LEU A 97 -11.40 0.63 -8.03
C LEU A 97 -11.81 0.27 -6.59
N ALA A 98 -12.46 -0.87 -6.38
CA ALA A 98 -12.78 -1.38 -5.04
C ALA A 98 -11.50 -1.68 -4.25
N ALA A 99 -10.54 -2.38 -4.85
CA ALA A 99 -9.25 -2.66 -4.23
C ALA A 99 -8.43 -1.39 -3.96
N ALA A 100 -8.51 -0.38 -4.83
CA ALA A 100 -7.87 0.92 -4.63
C ALA A 100 -8.47 1.69 -3.43
N GLU A 101 -9.79 1.66 -3.26
CA GLU A 101 -10.44 2.21 -2.06
C GLU A 101 -9.97 1.48 -0.80
N ASP A 102 -10.03 0.15 -0.85
CA ASP A 102 -9.67 -0.71 0.28
C ASP A 102 -8.21 -0.54 0.69
N LEU A 103 -7.29 -0.31 -0.26
CA LEU A 103 -5.89 0.02 0.00
C LEU A 103 -5.72 1.24 0.90
N PHE A 104 -6.38 2.36 0.56
CA PHE A 104 -6.27 3.58 1.36
C PHE A 104 -6.86 3.39 2.76
N ARG A 105 -7.97 2.64 2.87
CA ARG A 105 -8.57 2.32 4.17
C ARG A 105 -7.70 1.38 5.00
N ALA A 106 -7.08 0.39 4.38
CA ALA A 106 -6.17 -0.54 5.03
C ALA A 106 -4.97 0.17 5.66
N ILE A 107 -4.40 1.16 4.97
CA ILE A 107 -3.28 1.97 5.48
C ILE A 107 -3.74 2.78 6.72
N LEU A 108 -4.91 3.41 6.67
CA LEU A 108 -5.48 4.11 7.83
C LEU A 108 -5.72 3.15 9.01
N ASP A 109 -6.28 1.99 8.72
CA ASP A 109 -6.58 0.98 9.72
C ASP A 109 -5.30 0.40 10.34
N ALA A 110 -4.22 0.23 9.58
CA ALA A 110 -2.91 -0.11 10.11
C ALA A 110 -2.37 0.99 11.02
N PHE A 111 -2.47 2.25 10.60
CA PHE A 111 -1.98 3.38 11.39
C PHE A 111 -2.77 3.61 12.68
N ARG A 112 -4.09 3.32 12.69
CA ARG A 112 -4.90 3.32 13.92
C ARG A 112 -4.41 2.32 14.97
N ARG A 113 -3.68 1.27 14.56
CA ARG A 113 -2.94 0.37 15.46
C ARG A 113 -1.47 0.76 15.64
N ARG A 114 -1.11 1.99 15.27
CA ARG A 114 0.25 2.52 15.33
C ARG A 114 1.24 1.68 14.52
N VAL A 115 0.82 1.14 13.37
CA VAL A 115 1.69 0.39 12.46
C VAL A 115 1.82 1.12 11.14
N LEU A 116 3.04 1.14 10.59
CA LEU A 116 3.36 1.59 9.23
C LEU A 116 3.78 0.37 8.40
N HIS A 117 3.36 0.29 7.14
CA HIS A 117 3.70 -0.84 6.27
C HIS A 117 5.07 -0.69 5.63
N ARG A 118 5.37 0.48 5.07
CA ARG A 118 6.67 0.87 4.48
C ARG A 118 7.13 0.15 3.21
N ASP A 119 6.39 -0.85 2.73
CA ASP A 119 6.64 -1.53 1.45
C ASP A 119 5.37 -1.63 0.61
N ILE A 120 4.62 -0.53 0.51
CA ILE A 120 3.45 -0.48 -0.35
C ILE A 120 3.90 -0.59 -1.82
N SER A 121 3.61 -1.73 -2.44
CA SER A 121 4.04 -2.06 -3.80
C SER A 121 3.03 -2.99 -4.48
N VAL A 122 3.12 -3.14 -5.81
CA VAL A 122 2.17 -3.96 -6.59
C VAL A 122 2.17 -5.43 -6.14
N LYS A 123 3.32 -5.97 -5.73
CA LYS A 123 3.46 -7.38 -5.26
C LYS A 123 2.84 -7.62 -3.87
N ASN A 124 2.66 -6.56 -3.09
CA ASN A 124 2.20 -6.62 -1.70
C ASN A 124 0.70 -6.31 -1.57
N ILE A 125 0.02 -6.12 -2.71
CA ILE A 125 -1.41 -5.84 -2.80
C ILE A 125 -2.06 -6.91 -3.66
N LEU A 126 -2.85 -7.74 -3.00
CA LEU A 126 -3.53 -8.88 -3.61
C LEU A 126 -5.04 -8.67 -3.58
N VAL A 127 -5.71 -9.35 -4.51
CA VAL A 127 -7.16 -9.52 -4.50
C VAL A 127 -7.47 -11.01 -4.63
N ALA A 128 -8.20 -11.56 -3.66
CA ALA A 128 -8.67 -12.94 -3.61
C ALA A 128 -10.13 -12.97 -3.17
N ASP A 129 -10.99 -13.78 -3.80
CA ASP A 129 -12.43 -13.84 -3.51
C ASP A 129 -13.14 -12.46 -3.49
N ASN A 130 -12.73 -11.55 -4.38
CA ASN A 130 -13.15 -10.14 -4.42
C ASN A 130 -12.82 -9.33 -3.15
N GLN A 131 -11.86 -9.79 -2.36
CA GLN A 131 -11.38 -9.13 -1.15
C GLN A 131 -9.97 -8.63 -1.37
N PHE A 132 -9.75 -7.37 -0.99
CA PHE A 132 -8.42 -6.78 -0.91
C PHE A 132 -7.62 -7.38 0.25
N ILE A 133 -6.36 -7.69 0.00
CA ILE A 133 -5.41 -8.22 0.97
C ILE A 133 -4.08 -7.46 0.84
N MET A 134 -3.57 -6.95 1.97
CA MET A 134 -2.26 -6.29 2.07
C MET A 134 -1.29 -7.19 2.83
N VAL A 135 -0.20 -7.58 2.17
CA VAL A 135 0.75 -8.61 2.63
C VAL A 135 2.18 -8.07 2.72
N ASP A 136 3.12 -8.91 3.17
CA ASP A 136 4.56 -8.57 3.26
C ASP A 136 4.86 -7.39 4.19
N TRP A 137 4.61 -7.62 5.47
CA TRP A 137 4.88 -6.68 6.56
C TRP A 137 6.33 -6.74 7.06
N GLU A 138 7.25 -7.36 6.31
CA GLU A 138 8.62 -7.67 6.76
C GLU A 138 9.44 -6.44 7.15
N ILE A 139 9.15 -5.27 6.55
CA ILE A 139 9.78 -3.99 6.90
C ILE A 139 8.82 -3.00 7.59
N GLY A 140 7.62 -3.47 7.92
CA GLY A 140 6.67 -2.75 8.74
C GLY A 140 7.24 -2.44 10.12
N ARG A 141 6.76 -1.37 10.74
CA ARG A 141 7.26 -0.90 12.04
C ARG A 141 6.17 -0.28 12.88
N ARG A 142 6.39 -0.19 14.19
CA ARG A 142 5.53 0.63 15.04
C ARG A 142 5.82 2.12 14.81
N PHE A 143 4.77 2.92 14.85
CA PHE A 143 4.88 4.37 14.83
C PHE A 143 5.71 4.84 16.03
N GLN A 144 6.67 5.74 15.78
CA GLN A 144 7.64 6.23 16.76
C GLN A 144 8.60 5.19 17.36
N GLU A 145 8.59 3.95 16.87
CA GLU A 145 9.64 2.99 17.20
C GLU A 145 11.00 3.56 16.76
N PRO A 146 12.02 3.62 17.62
CA PRO A 146 13.31 4.17 17.24
C PRO A 146 13.90 3.39 16.06
N SER A 147 14.28 4.10 14.99
CA SER A 147 15.00 3.48 13.88
C SER A 147 16.33 2.93 14.42
N SER A 148 16.60 1.64 14.18
CA SER A 148 17.85 1.02 14.62
C SER A 148 19.03 1.68 13.92
N ALA A 149 20.24 1.59 14.49
CA ALA A 149 21.43 2.14 13.84
C ALA A 149 21.67 1.54 12.44
N ALA A 150 21.22 0.31 12.20
CA ALA A 150 21.28 -0.36 10.91
C ALA A 150 20.26 0.19 9.88
N ASP A 151 19.12 0.72 10.34
CA ASP A 151 18.10 1.31 9.46
C ASP A 151 18.44 2.75 9.03
N ARG A 152 19.35 3.41 9.76
CA ARG A 152 19.71 4.81 9.50
C ARG A 152 20.67 4.90 8.31
N GLY A 153 20.16 5.36 7.18
CA GLY A 153 20.97 5.63 5.98
C GLY A 153 20.78 4.61 4.86
N THR A 154 19.96 3.58 5.08
CA THR A 154 19.61 2.59 4.07
C THR A 154 18.21 2.86 3.53
N VAL A 155 18.12 3.17 2.24
CA VAL A 155 16.86 3.17 1.50
C VAL A 155 16.35 1.73 1.47
N THR A 156 15.21 1.48 2.11
CA THR A 156 14.61 0.14 2.27
C THR A 156 13.18 0.15 1.74
N GLY A 157 12.81 -0.88 0.97
CA GLY A 157 11.52 -1.00 0.29
C GLY A 157 11.66 -1.03 -1.23
N THR A 158 10.54 -1.11 -1.93
CA THR A 158 10.50 -1.18 -3.39
C THR A 158 10.71 0.21 -4.01
N LEU A 159 11.86 0.43 -4.66
CA LEU A 159 12.29 1.76 -5.14
C LEU A 159 11.26 2.46 -6.06
N ASP A 160 10.55 1.69 -6.86
CA ASP A 160 9.64 2.22 -7.88
C ASP A 160 8.40 2.88 -7.26
N THR A 161 7.87 2.37 -6.15
CA THR A 161 6.67 2.89 -5.48
C THR A 161 6.97 3.64 -4.19
N MET A 162 8.23 3.77 -3.81
CA MET A 162 8.64 4.45 -2.59
C MET A 162 8.29 5.95 -2.59
N SER A 163 7.81 6.47 -1.44
CA SER A 163 7.55 7.90 -1.25
C SER A 163 8.80 8.76 -1.41
N ALA A 164 8.63 10.02 -1.83
CA ALA A 164 9.73 10.98 -1.98
C ALA A 164 10.49 11.24 -0.67
N ALA A 165 9.82 11.11 0.48
CA ALA A 165 10.45 11.26 1.79
C ALA A 165 11.21 9.99 2.21
N SER A 166 10.70 8.81 1.89
CA SER A 166 11.40 7.54 2.12
C SER A 166 12.67 7.45 1.27
N LEU A 167 12.62 7.88 0.01
CA LEU A 167 13.80 8.02 -0.87
C LEU A 167 14.81 9.06 -0.34
N ALA A 168 14.35 10.02 0.46
CA ALA A 168 15.21 11.00 1.15
C ALA A 168 15.67 10.54 2.54
N ASN A 169 15.42 9.28 2.90
CA ASN A 169 15.75 8.68 4.19
C ASN A 169 15.24 9.54 5.37
N LYS A 170 14.00 10.05 5.26
CA LYS A 170 13.31 10.73 6.36
C LYS A 170 12.63 9.71 7.27
N ASP A 171 12.40 10.11 8.53
CA ASP A 171 11.63 9.28 9.46
C ASP A 171 10.24 8.98 8.89
N PRO A 172 9.77 7.74 8.88
CA PRO A 172 8.54 7.38 8.18
C PRO A 172 7.31 7.92 8.88
N LEU A 173 6.34 8.36 8.08
CA LEU A 173 4.99 8.78 8.46
C LEU A 173 3.97 7.93 7.68
N PRO A 174 2.75 7.75 8.18
CA PRO A 174 1.73 6.99 7.44
C PRO A 174 1.34 7.63 6.11
N HIS A 175 1.54 8.95 5.96
CA HIS A 175 1.35 9.65 4.69
C HIS A 175 2.29 9.15 3.59
N ASP A 176 3.45 8.60 3.95
CA ASP A 176 4.38 7.99 2.99
C ASP A 176 3.77 6.71 2.36
N ASP A 177 3.03 5.92 3.15
CA ASP A 177 2.33 4.74 2.65
C ASP A 177 1.20 5.15 1.69
N ILE A 178 0.50 6.27 1.95
CA ILE A 178 -0.51 6.82 1.03
C ILE A 178 0.12 7.32 -0.27
N GLU A 179 1.24 8.05 -0.21
CA GLU A 179 1.99 8.48 -1.40
C GLU A 179 2.42 7.27 -2.24
N SER A 180 2.92 6.24 -1.58
CA SER A 180 3.34 4.98 -2.22
C SER A 180 2.15 4.25 -2.85
N ALA A 181 0.98 4.24 -2.20
CA ALA A 181 -0.26 3.70 -2.75
C ALA A 181 -0.67 4.44 -4.04
N VAL A 182 -0.55 5.78 -4.10
CA VAL A 182 -0.81 6.54 -5.33
C VAL A 182 0.13 6.11 -6.45
N TYR A 183 1.42 5.88 -6.16
CA TYR A 183 2.37 5.39 -7.16
C TYR A 183 2.06 3.96 -7.62
N VAL A 184 1.61 3.08 -6.74
CA VAL A 184 1.11 1.74 -7.12
C VAL A 184 -0.05 1.87 -8.11
N LEU A 185 -1.05 2.69 -7.80
CA LEU A 185 -2.21 2.87 -8.68
C LEU A 185 -1.80 3.46 -10.03
N LEU A 186 -0.91 4.46 -10.05
CA LEU A 186 -0.38 5.05 -11.27
C LEU A 186 0.39 4.02 -12.12
N LYS A 187 1.24 3.20 -11.49
CA LYS A 187 1.95 2.10 -12.15
C LYS A 187 0.97 1.12 -12.78
N VAL A 188 -0.05 0.68 -12.06
CA VAL A 188 -1.07 -0.24 -12.61
C VAL A 188 -1.82 0.39 -13.78
N LEU A 189 -2.26 1.66 -13.65
CA LEU A 189 -3.00 2.36 -14.72
C LEU A 189 -2.17 2.55 -15.98
N THR A 190 -0.86 2.77 -15.84
CA THR A 190 0.07 2.95 -16.95
C THR A 190 0.44 1.59 -17.59
N GLN A 191 0.75 0.57 -16.79
CA GLN A 191 1.15 -0.75 -17.32
C GLN A 191 -0.01 -1.55 -17.95
N THR A 192 -1.25 -1.31 -17.53
CA THR A 192 -2.44 -1.94 -18.12
C THR A 192 -3.04 -1.15 -19.30
N PHE A 193 -2.37 -0.09 -19.75
CA PHE A 193 -2.79 0.68 -20.92
C PHE A 193 -2.11 0.18 -22.19
N VAL A 194 -2.93 -0.13 -23.19
CA VAL A 194 -2.47 -0.42 -24.56
C VAL A 194 -2.73 0.81 -25.42
N PRO A 195 -1.71 1.61 -25.79
CA PRO A 195 -1.90 2.78 -26.64
C PRO A 195 -2.26 2.38 -28.07
N PRO A 196 -2.96 3.26 -28.82
CA PRO A 196 -3.07 3.18 -30.27
C PRO A 196 -1.69 3.05 -30.95
N VAL A 197 -1.64 2.38 -32.12
CA VAL A 197 -0.38 2.06 -32.83
C VAL A 197 0.48 3.29 -33.07
N ASP A 198 -0.12 4.41 -33.46
CA ASP A 198 0.54 5.69 -33.72
C ASP A 198 1.13 6.35 -32.46
N GLN A 199 0.71 5.91 -31.27
CA GLN A 199 1.16 6.46 -29.98
C GLN A 199 2.13 5.54 -29.22
N GLN A 200 2.34 4.30 -29.66
CA GLN A 200 3.16 3.30 -28.96
C GLN A 200 4.58 3.79 -28.66
N HIS A 201 5.24 4.45 -29.62
CA HIS A 201 6.60 4.99 -29.42
C HIS A 201 6.63 6.07 -28.34
N LYS A 202 5.67 7.01 -28.40
CA LYS A 202 5.56 8.09 -27.40
C LYS A 202 5.26 7.51 -26.02
N TRP A 203 4.36 6.54 -25.95
CA TRP A 203 4.02 5.86 -24.70
C TRP A 203 5.20 5.10 -24.09
N ALA A 204 5.97 4.37 -24.89
CA ALA A 204 7.16 3.67 -24.42
C ALA A 204 8.22 4.64 -23.87
N ALA A 205 8.38 5.82 -24.49
CA ALA A 205 9.25 6.88 -23.96
C ALA A 205 8.73 7.42 -22.62
N THR A 206 7.43 7.72 -22.53
CA THR A 206 6.79 8.17 -21.28
C THR A 206 6.93 7.13 -20.15
N LEU A 207 6.76 5.83 -20.43
CA LEU A 207 6.95 4.77 -19.44
C LEU A 207 8.37 4.72 -18.88
N ARG A 208 9.40 4.96 -19.71
CA ARG A 208 10.80 5.01 -19.26
C ARG A 208 11.07 6.15 -18.30
N GLU A 209 10.40 7.30 -18.45
CA GLU A 209 10.55 8.44 -17.55
C GLU A 209 10.06 8.15 -16.12
N TYR A 210 9.15 7.19 -15.96
CA TYR A 210 8.67 6.81 -14.63
C TYR A 210 9.65 5.93 -13.84
N PHE A 211 10.58 5.26 -14.53
CA PHE A 211 11.49 4.26 -13.96
C PHE A 211 10.77 3.11 -13.23
N TRP A 212 9.61 2.68 -13.74
CA TRP A 212 8.98 1.46 -13.26
C TRP A 212 9.90 0.26 -13.50
N ASP A 213 9.99 -0.64 -12.52
CA ASP A 213 10.74 -1.90 -12.62
C ASP A 213 12.23 -1.73 -13.01
N ASN A 214 12.81 -0.54 -12.77
CA ASN A 214 14.23 -0.29 -12.98
C ASN A 214 14.96 -0.30 -11.62
N PRO A 215 15.69 -1.36 -11.26
CA PRO A 215 16.39 -1.44 -9.98
C PRO A 215 17.70 -0.64 -9.94
N ASP A 216 18.23 -0.25 -11.11
CA ASP A 216 19.55 0.36 -11.26
C ASP A 216 19.51 1.91 -11.21
N VAL A 217 18.32 2.50 -11.15
CA VAL A 217 18.15 3.95 -11.05
C VAL A 217 18.54 4.44 -9.67
N ASP A 218 19.29 5.54 -9.64
CA ASP A 218 19.67 6.17 -8.38
C ASP A 218 18.43 6.69 -7.62
N PRO A 219 18.30 6.44 -6.30
CA PRO A 219 17.15 6.89 -5.51
C PRO A 219 16.87 8.39 -5.58
N SER A 220 17.89 9.24 -5.75
CA SER A 220 17.69 10.69 -5.87
C SER A 220 17.04 11.08 -7.20
N THR A 221 17.37 10.36 -8.28
CA THR A 221 16.71 10.50 -9.58
C THR A 221 15.23 10.13 -9.48
N VAL A 222 14.92 8.97 -8.89
CA VAL A 222 13.53 8.55 -8.66
C VAL A 222 12.80 9.60 -7.84
N ARG A 223 13.39 10.06 -6.75
CA ARG A 223 12.80 11.08 -5.87
C ARG A 223 12.44 12.35 -6.63
N ASN A 224 13.33 12.88 -7.46
CA ASN A 224 13.07 14.12 -8.19
C ASN A 224 11.90 13.96 -9.17
N ILE A 225 11.77 12.79 -9.78
CA ILE A 225 10.66 12.44 -10.67
C ILE A 225 9.36 12.29 -9.87
N ARG A 226 9.41 11.61 -8.72
CA ARG A 226 8.26 11.48 -7.80
C ARG A 226 7.76 12.85 -7.35
N LEU A 227 8.66 13.77 -6.98
CA LEU A 227 8.32 15.15 -6.63
C LEU A 227 7.74 15.94 -7.81
N SER A 228 8.24 15.75 -9.04
CA SER A 228 7.75 16.49 -10.20
C SER A 228 6.35 16.07 -10.67
N MET A 229 5.82 14.94 -10.18
CA MET A 229 4.44 14.53 -10.44
C MET A 229 3.41 15.33 -9.64
N TRP A 230 3.86 15.93 -8.54
CA TRP A 230 2.99 16.65 -7.60
C TRP A 230 3.10 18.16 -7.82
N GLY A 231 1.98 18.85 -7.61
CA GLY A 231 1.93 20.31 -7.65
C GLY A 231 1.15 20.86 -8.84
N GLY A 232 -0.02 21.44 -8.57
CA GLY A 232 -0.90 22.06 -9.55
C GLY A 232 -0.39 23.35 -10.22
N ARG A 233 0.91 23.52 -10.47
CA ARG A 233 1.45 24.68 -11.20
C ARG A 233 2.50 24.21 -12.21
N ASN A 234 2.11 24.23 -13.48
CA ASN A 234 2.85 23.81 -14.67
C ASN A 234 3.01 22.30 -14.85
N LEU A 235 1.88 21.58 -14.91
CA LEU A 235 1.86 20.25 -15.51
C LEU A 235 2.25 20.28 -17.00
N GLU A 236 2.15 21.42 -17.68
CA GLU A 236 2.49 21.55 -19.11
C GLU A 236 3.87 20.95 -19.42
N ASN A 237 3.87 19.94 -20.30
CA ASN A 237 5.06 19.19 -20.72
C ASN A 237 5.69 18.29 -19.65
N SER A 238 4.99 17.99 -18.55
CA SER A 238 5.40 16.95 -17.60
C SER A 238 5.09 15.55 -18.13
N THR A 239 5.73 14.53 -17.54
CA THR A 239 5.41 13.11 -17.78
C THR A 239 3.93 12.81 -17.47
N ILE A 240 3.37 13.46 -16.45
CA ILE A 240 1.94 13.32 -16.08
C ILE A 240 1.03 13.94 -17.14
N ASP A 241 1.32 15.15 -17.61
CA ASP A 241 0.55 15.79 -18.69
C ASP A 241 0.60 14.97 -19.98
N THR A 242 1.78 14.46 -20.33
CA THR A 242 1.95 13.56 -21.46
C THR A 242 1.08 12.30 -21.31
N THR A 243 1.07 11.67 -20.13
CA THR A 243 0.25 10.50 -19.82
C THR A 243 -1.26 10.80 -19.93
N VAL A 244 -1.70 11.91 -19.35
CA VAL A 244 -3.09 12.37 -19.39
C VAL A 244 -3.55 12.67 -20.82
N GLN A 245 -2.71 13.33 -21.63
CA GLN A 245 -3.00 13.62 -23.02
C GLN A 245 -3.13 12.34 -23.86
N ILE A 246 -2.20 11.39 -23.67
CA ILE A 246 -2.24 10.09 -24.35
C ILE A 246 -3.53 9.35 -24.00
N PHE A 247 -3.86 9.19 -22.71
CA PHE A 247 -5.11 8.56 -22.27
C PHE A 247 -6.34 9.24 -22.89
N ARG A 248 -6.44 10.56 -22.85
CA ARG A 248 -7.58 11.30 -23.43
C ARG A 248 -7.69 11.07 -24.94
N SER A 249 -6.59 11.19 -25.67
CA SER A 249 -6.58 11.02 -27.13
C SER A 249 -6.93 9.60 -27.58
N ALA A 250 -6.66 8.60 -26.73
CA ALA A 250 -7.03 7.20 -26.95
C ALA A 250 -8.46 6.87 -26.49
N GLY A 251 -9.25 7.85 -26.00
CA GLY A 251 -10.61 7.61 -25.50
C GLY A 251 -10.69 7.12 -24.04
N HIS A 252 -9.59 7.12 -23.30
CA HIS A 252 -9.53 6.73 -21.88
C HIS A 252 -9.64 7.95 -20.94
N ALA A 253 -10.64 8.81 -21.17
CA ALA A 253 -10.84 10.05 -20.40
C ALA A 253 -11.00 9.78 -18.89
N THR A 254 -11.69 8.71 -18.52
CA THR A 254 -11.88 8.28 -17.13
C THR A 254 -10.57 7.89 -16.45
N ARG A 255 -9.67 7.20 -17.16
CA ARG A 255 -8.33 6.86 -16.66
C ARG A 255 -7.49 8.11 -16.42
N ALA A 256 -7.55 9.07 -17.35
CA ALA A 256 -6.91 10.37 -17.19
C ALA A 256 -7.45 11.15 -15.99
N GLN A 257 -8.78 11.14 -15.79
CA GLN A 257 -9.41 11.79 -14.64
C GLN A 257 -8.96 11.17 -13.32
N LEU A 258 -8.87 9.84 -13.24
CA LEU A 258 -8.40 9.16 -12.04
C LEU A 258 -6.97 9.58 -11.67
N VAL A 259 -6.05 9.62 -12.64
CA VAL A 259 -4.67 10.07 -12.44
C VAL A 259 -4.63 11.50 -11.91
N LEU A 260 -5.39 12.42 -12.53
CA LEU A 260 -5.46 13.81 -12.08
C LEU A 260 -6.04 13.95 -10.67
N SER A 261 -7.11 13.20 -10.36
CA SER A 261 -7.73 13.23 -9.03
C SER A 261 -6.77 12.70 -7.96
N LEU A 262 -6.05 11.60 -8.22
CA LEU A 262 -5.05 11.06 -7.28
C LEU A 262 -3.86 12.00 -7.08
N LEU A 263 -3.36 12.63 -8.15
CA LEU A 263 -2.24 13.57 -8.07
C LEU A 263 -2.63 14.98 -7.61
N SER A 264 -3.92 15.22 -7.38
CA SER A 264 -4.43 16.45 -6.75
C SER A 264 -4.44 16.39 -5.22
N LEU A 265 -4.17 15.21 -4.63
CA LEU A 265 -4.06 15.05 -3.18
C LEU A 265 -2.96 15.95 -2.62
N PRO A 266 -3.05 16.38 -1.35
CA PRO A 266 -2.05 17.24 -0.70
C PRO A 266 -0.79 16.46 -0.32
N LEU A 267 -0.15 15.86 -1.33
CA LEU A 267 1.06 15.05 -1.26
C LEU A 267 2.14 15.62 -2.20
N PRO A 268 3.44 15.33 -1.95
CA PRO A 268 3.96 14.75 -0.72
C PRO A 268 3.71 15.71 0.45
N ILE A 269 3.57 15.18 1.66
CA ILE A 269 3.22 16.03 2.79
C ILE A 269 4.39 16.95 3.17
N GLN A 270 4.07 18.23 3.42
CA GLN A 270 5.05 19.19 3.92
C GLN A 270 5.34 18.91 5.40
N ARG A 271 6.36 18.10 5.65
CA ARG A 271 6.71 17.60 6.99
C ARG A 271 7.01 18.68 8.03
N ASN A 272 7.41 19.87 7.62
CA ASN A 272 7.58 21.02 8.50
C ASN A 272 6.25 21.58 9.06
N LEU A 273 5.10 21.15 8.53
CA LEU A 273 3.77 21.56 8.97
C LEU A 273 3.13 20.57 9.95
N ILE A 274 3.76 19.43 10.22
CA ILE A 274 3.22 18.37 11.08
C ILE A 274 4.25 18.03 12.15
N ASP A 275 3.82 18.08 13.40
CA ASP A 275 4.61 17.51 14.49
C ASP A 275 4.60 15.99 14.38
N SER A 276 5.72 15.40 13.93
CA SER A 276 5.89 13.95 13.79
C SER A 276 5.82 13.19 15.12
N SER A 277 5.84 13.89 16.26
CA SER A 277 5.70 13.30 17.59
C SER A 277 4.24 13.25 18.09
N ASP A 278 3.33 13.97 17.46
CA ASP A 278 1.92 14.04 17.85
C ASP A 278 1.08 13.03 17.05
N TYR A 279 0.78 11.90 17.67
CA TYR A 279 -0.02 10.83 17.07
C TYR A 279 -1.42 11.31 16.64
N GLU A 280 -2.10 12.11 17.45
CA GLU A 280 -3.49 12.53 17.17
C GLU A 280 -3.55 13.51 15.99
N THR A 281 -2.59 14.45 15.93
CA THR A 281 -2.45 15.34 14.78
C THR A 281 -2.17 14.58 13.48
N ILE A 282 -1.29 13.57 13.53
CA ILE A 282 -0.98 12.74 12.37
C ILE A 282 -2.18 11.89 11.96
N LEU A 283 -2.87 11.27 12.91
CA LEU A 283 -4.05 10.46 12.65
C LEU A 283 -5.16 11.29 12.00
N SER A 284 -5.48 12.46 12.56
CA SER A 284 -6.49 13.36 11.99
C SER A 284 -6.12 13.82 10.57
N SER A 285 -4.85 14.16 10.34
CA SER A 285 -4.35 14.51 9.01
C SER A 285 -4.47 13.34 8.02
N LEU A 286 -4.13 12.12 8.46
CA LEU A 286 -4.21 10.91 7.66
C LEU A 286 -5.67 10.57 7.31
N GLU A 287 -6.60 10.67 8.27
CA GLU A 287 -8.03 10.47 8.04
C GLU A 287 -8.56 11.41 6.96
N GLY A 288 -8.24 12.71 7.05
CA GLY A 288 -8.63 13.68 6.04
C GLY A 288 -8.02 13.41 4.67
N LEU A 289 -6.78 12.90 4.61
CA LEU A 289 -6.13 12.52 3.36
C LEU A 289 -6.76 11.26 2.74
N VAL A 290 -7.05 10.24 3.55
CA VAL A 290 -7.67 8.99 3.11
C VAL A 290 -9.07 9.24 2.58
N GLU A 291 -9.88 10.07 3.24
CA GLU A 291 -11.20 10.43 2.72
C GLU A 291 -11.12 11.17 1.38
N GLN A 292 -10.12 12.05 1.18
CA GLN A 292 -9.88 12.67 -0.14
C GLN A 292 -9.44 11.65 -1.20
N ALA A 293 -8.55 10.71 -0.85
CA ALA A 293 -8.09 9.66 -1.76
C ALA A 293 -9.25 8.73 -2.18
N VAL A 294 -10.08 8.32 -1.22
CA VAL A 294 -11.29 7.52 -1.49
C VAL A 294 -12.28 8.31 -2.34
N ALA A 295 -12.50 9.60 -2.06
CA ALA A 295 -13.35 10.44 -2.89
C ALA A 295 -12.81 10.57 -4.33
N ALA A 296 -11.49 10.68 -4.51
CA ALA A 296 -10.85 10.68 -5.82
C ALA A 296 -11.12 9.38 -6.60
N VAL A 297 -10.96 8.22 -5.96
CA VAL A 297 -11.28 6.91 -6.57
C VAL A 297 -12.76 6.80 -6.94
N ARG A 298 -13.66 7.19 -6.03
CA ARG A 298 -15.13 7.13 -6.23
C ARG A 298 -15.67 8.14 -7.23
N SER A 299 -14.90 9.19 -7.56
CA SER A 299 -15.30 10.19 -8.56
C SER A 299 -15.35 9.63 -9.99
N VAL A 300 -14.82 8.43 -10.18
CA VAL A 300 -14.70 7.75 -11.46
C VAL A 300 -15.75 6.65 -11.58
N ASP A 301 -16.52 6.69 -12.67
CA ASP A 301 -17.48 5.64 -13.00
C ASP A 301 -16.76 4.40 -13.56
N ALA A 302 -16.84 3.29 -12.83
CA ALA A 302 -16.23 2.01 -13.19
C ALA A 302 -16.68 1.51 -14.58
N SER A 303 -17.91 1.79 -15.00
CA SER A 303 -18.44 1.36 -16.31
C SER A 303 -17.81 2.11 -17.48
N SER A 304 -17.27 3.31 -17.21
CA SER A 304 -16.58 4.15 -18.18
C SER A 304 -15.06 3.94 -18.22
N LEU A 305 -14.51 3.23 -17.23
CA LEU A 305 -13.09 2.92 -17.16
C LEU A 305 -12.79 1.70 -18.04
N ILE A 306 -12.33 1.96 -19.27
CA ILE A 306 -11.89 0.90 -20.19
C ILE A 306 -10.71 0.16 -19.55
N TRP A 307 -10.97 -1.10 -19.18
CA TRP A 307 -10.00 -1.98 -18.54
C TRP A 307 -9.71 -3.16 -19.44
N SER A 308 -8.45 -3.32 -19.81
CA SER A 308 -7.94 -4.54 -20.43
C SER A 308 -7.03 -5.18 -19.41
N SER A 309 -7.40 -6.36 -18.90
CA SER A 309 -6.40 -7.21 -18.26
C SER A 309 -5.43 -7.63 -19.36
N ALA A 310 -4.26 -6.99 -19.37
CA ALA A 310 -3.23 -7.41 -20.29
C ALA A 310 -2.81 -8.82 -19.87
N LYS A 311 -3.05 -9.82 -20.72
CA LYS A 311 -2.06 -10.90 -20.80
C LYS A 311 -0.79 -10.20 -21.23
N VAL A 312 0.13 -10.00 -20.29
CA VAL A 312 1.45 -9.44 -20.59
C VAL A 312 1.99 -10.25 -21.76
N VAL A 313 1.97 -9.65 -22.95
CA VAL A 313 2.81 -10.13 -24.04
C VAL A 313 4.19 -9.77 -23.55
N ASP A 314 4.98 -10.78 -23.16
CA ASP A 314 6.40 -10.60 -22.86
C ASP A 314 6.97 -9.67 -23.93
N ALA A 315 7.29 -8.44 -23.53
CA ALA A 315 8.09 -7.56 -24.35
C ALA A 315 9.47 -8.21 -24.37
N GLY A 316 9.65 -9.13 -25.30
CA GLY A 316 10.92 -9.83 -25.49
C GLY A 316 12.02 -8.82 -25.73
N GLN A 317 13.02 -8.88 -24.83
CA GLN A 317 14.39 -8.37 -24.92
C GLN A 317 14.59 -6.85 -24.96
#